data_AF-E9GPQ1-F1
#
_entry.id   AF-E9GPQ1-F1
#
_cell.length_a   1.000
_cell.length_b   1.000
_cell.length_c   1.000
_cell.angle_alpha   90.00
_cell.angle_beta   90.00
_cell.angle_gamma   90.00
#
_symmetry.space_group_name_H-M   'P 1'
#
loop_
_entity.id
_entity.type
_entity.pdbx_description
1 polymer ?
#
loop_
_entity_poly.entity_id
_entity_poly.type
_entity_poly.pdbx_seq_one_letter_code
_entity_poly.pdbx_strand_id
1 'polypeptide(L)'
;MAIRNPRHGRRRGGVALIHRSTLRVNPLSINVEVASFEHLSAPFNFFCMKQHELFLEEFTGCLELLVAIPGRLLVVGDFNIHMDNLGNSFSCKFISLIESFEIVRHVLDPTHIASHTLDLVLTRREEHFLADCFVADQLSDHSAVHWILKANRPFRPRKLVTLRRLKTVDRGLLLSDLLDLPFVAAPADEVDTLLQQYNSGVTDVLDVHAPTIMKTYTVRPDNPWMTEEILTARRNVRRIERRKRSTGLMIDKELLVTAFSDLRQLISAAKVTFLNTKIADNTEKKSLLKNVDSFLLKKPGLRLPAHNSPDELVETFNHFFIKKN
;
A
#
# COMPACT_ATOMS: atom_id res chain seq x y z
N MET A 1 -3.37 4.71 0.21
CA MET A 1 -4.78 5.13 0.26
C MET A 1 -5.12 5.43 1.71
N ALA A 2 -6.07 6.31 1.96
CA ALA A 2 -6.46 6.69 3.31
C ALA A 2 -7.98 6.71 3.42
N ILE A 3 -8.52 6.11 4.48
CA ILE A 3 -9.90 6.27 4.93
C ILE A 3 -9.84 7.15 6.17
N ARG A 4 -10.74 8.14 6.27
CA ARG A 4 -10.70 9.14 7.33
C ARG A 4 -12.09 9.31 7.91
N ASN A 5 -12.18 9.42 9.23
CA ASN A 5 -13.37 9.90 9.91
C ASN A 5 -13.01 11.20 10.64
N PRO A 6 -13.18 12.37 10.00
CA PRO A 6 -12.87 13.65 10.61
C PRO A 6 -13.91 14.01 11.68
N ARG A 7 -13.47 14.71 12.74
CA ARG A 7 -14.35 15.14 13.83
C ARG A 7 -15.42 16.12 13.32
N HIS A 8 -16.68 15.86 13.64
CA HIS A 8 -17.77 16.75 13.28
C HIS A 8 -17.65 18.11 14.00
N GLY A 9 -17.79 19.22 13.27
CA GLY A 9 -17.83 20.57 13.84
C GLY A 9 -16.50 21.17 14.32
N ARG A 10 -15.35 20.50 14.17
CA ARG A 10 -14.03 21.06 14.54
C ARG A 10 -13.04 21.04 13.37
N ARG A 11 -12.12 22.02 13.35
CA ARG A 11 -11.07 22.13 12.30
C ARG A 11 -9.94 21.11 12.43
N ARG A 12 -9.81 20.40 13.55
CA ARG A 12 -8.70 19.47 13.85
C ARG A 12 -9.20 18.26 14.66
N GLY A 13 -8.56 17.10 14.46
CA GLY A 13 -8.92 15.82 15.08
C GLY A 13 -9.51 14.82 14.08
N GLY A 14 -9.79 13.61 14.53
CA GLY A 14 -10.25 12.52 13.67
C GLY A 14 -9.36 11.29 13.75
N VAL A 15 -9.94 10.17 13.33
CA VAL A 15 -9.25 8.90 13.18
C VAL A 15 -9.04 8.62 11.69
N ALA A 16 -7.87 8.10 11.33
CA ALA A 16 -7.55 7.77 9.94
C ALA A 16 -6.83 6.43 9.82
N LEU A 17 -7.25 5.64 8.83
CA LEU A 17 -6.60 4.41 8.42
C LEU A 17 -5.84 4.63 7.11
N ILE A 18 -4.52 4.50 7.14
CA ILE A 18 -3.67 4.56 5.96
C ILE A 18 -3.29 3.13 5.55
N HIS A 19 -3.64 2.73 4.32
CA HIS A 19 -3.38 1.39 3.81
C HIS A 19 -2.73 1.40 2.42
N ARG A 20 -2.03 0.31 2.09
CA ARG A 20 -1.47 0.10 0.75
C ARG A 20 -2.60 -0.12 -0.26
N SER A 21 -2.43 0.38 -1.48
CA SER A 21 -3.41 0.22 -2.57
C SER A 21 -3.68 -1.24 -2.95
N THR A 22 -2.77 -2.15 -2.60
CA THR A 22 -2.92 -3.59 -2.81
C THR A 22 -3.88 -4.24 -1.83
N LEU A 23 -4.19 -3.58 -0.70
CA LEU A 23 -5.15 -4.07 0.29
C LEU A 23 -6.52 -3.54 -0.06
N ARG A 24 -7.50 -4.45 -0.14
CA ARG A 24 -8.91 -4.10 -0.24
C ARG A 24 -9.40 -3.79 1.17
N VAL A 25 -9.77 -2.55 1.40
CA VAL A 25 -10.31 -2.08 2.68
C VAL A 25 -11.64 -1.42 2.37
N ASN A 26 -12.71 -2.03 2.84
CA ASN A 26 -14.06 -1.50 2.71
C ASN A 26 -14.52 -1.04 4.09
N PRO A 27 -14.85 0.24 4.29
CA PRO A 27 -15.37 0.71 5.57
C PRO A 27 -16.53 -0.17 6.01
N LEU A 28 -16.51 -0.60 7.27
CA LEU A 28 -17.63 -1.28 7.90
C LEU A 28 -18.44 -0.21 8.63
N SER A 29 -19.73 -0.07 8.32
CA SER A 29 -20.59 0.81 9.11
C SER A 29 -21.10 0.03 10.32
N ILE A 30 -20.67 0.44 11.51
CA ILE A 30 -21.26 -0.05 12.76
C ILE A 30 -22.34 0.96 13.12
N ASN A 31 -23.60 0.51 13.23
CA ASN A 31 -24.74 1.36 13.55
C ASN A 31 -24.78 1.67 15.06
N VAL A 32 -23.73 2.32 15.57
CA VAL A 32 -23.72 2.86 16.94
C VAL A 32 -23.39 4.33 16.85
N GLU A 33 -24.34 5.16 17.27
CA GLU A 33 -24.08 6.57 17.52
C GLU A 33 -23.33 6.68 18.84
N VAL A 34 -22.05 7.05 18.76
CA VAL A 34 -21.19 7.25 19.91
C VAL A 34 -20.82 8.73 20.01
N ALA A 35 -21.04 9.33 21.19
CA ALA A 35 -20.67 10.71 21.47
C ALA A 35 -19.32 10.79 22.21
N SER A 36 -18.91 9.71 22.88
CA SER A 36 -17.77 9.70 23.79
C SER A 36 -16.42 9.42 23.13
N PHE A 37 -16.39 8.92 21.89
CA PHE A 37 -15.15 8.63 21.17
C PHE A 37 -15.30 8.74 19.66
N GLU A 38 -14.18 9.02 18.99
CA GLU A 38 -14.09 8.93 17.53
C GLU A 38 -13.70 7.51 17.14
N HIS A 39 -14.37 6.96 16.12
CA HIS A 39 -14.04 5.63 15.64
C HIS A 39 -13.99 5.52 14.13
N LEU A 40 -13.28 4.51 13.65
CA LEU A 40 -13.30 4.10 12.26
C LEU A 40 -13.28 2.58 12.20
N SER A 41 -14.19 1.99 11.46
CA SER A 41 -14.28 0.54 11.33
C SER A 41 -13.96 0.13 9.90
N ALA A 42 -13.07 -0.85 9.79
CA ALA A 42 -12.63 -1.47 8.56
C ALA A 42 -12.69 -2.99 8.74
N PRO A 43 -12.62 -3.80 7.67
CA PRO A 43 -12.66 -5.23 7.81
C PRO A 43 -11.48 -5.63 8.68
N PHE A 44 -11.77 -6.38 9.75
CA PHE A 44 -10.82 -6.83 10.78
C PHE A 44 -10.36 -5.79 11.81
N ASN A 45 -10.58 -4.49 11.60
CA ASN A 45 -9.99 -3.44 12.45
C ASN A 45 -11.03 -2.41 12.92
N PHE A 46 -11.04 -2.13 14.21
CA PHE A 46 -11.77 -1.05 14.84
C PHE A 46 -10.78 -0.07 15.45
N PHE A 47 -10.86 1.20 15.05
CA PHE A 47 -10.01 2.26 15.58
C PHE A 47 -10.80 3.10 16.56
N CYS A 48 -10.25 3.41 17.73
CA CYS A 48 -10.94 4.15 18.79
C CYS A 48 -10.07 5.27 19.35
N MET A 49 -10.65 6.46 19.57
CA MET A 49 -10.05 7.50 20.41
C MET A 49 -11.03 8.05 21.43
N LYS A 50 -10.81 7.74 22.71
CA LYS A 50 -11.68 8.18 23.83
C LYS A 50 -11.61 9.69 24.03
N GLN A 51 -12.76 10.30 24.33
CA GLN A 51 -12.90 11.73 24.56
C GLN A 51 -13.81 12.11 25.75
N HIS A 52 -14.54 11.16 26.37
CA HIS A 52 -15.57 11.48 27.37
C HIS A 52 -15.76 10.41 28.47
N GLU A 53 -16.49 10.76 29.53
CA GLU A 53 -16.75 9.90 30.72
C GLU A 53 -17.73 8.75 30.45
N LEU A 54 -18.68 8.93 29.52
CA LEU A 54 -19.66 7.93 29.07
C LEU A 54 -19.05 6.78 28.24
N PHE A 55 -17.72 6.77 28.11
CA PHE A 55 -16.99 5.84 27.26
C PHE A 55 -17.27 4.37 27.56
N LEU A 56 -17.37 3.97 28.83
CA LEU A 56 -17.53 2.55 29.17
C LEU A 56 -18.86 1.99 28.66
N GLU A 57 -19.96 2.75 28.79
CA GLU A 57 -21.29 2.33 28.35
C GLU A 57 -21.35 2.20 26.82
N GLU A 58 -20.91 3.24 26.11
CA GLU A 58 -20.89 3.24 24.64
C GLU A 58 -19.93 2.18 24.08
N PHE A 59 -18.75 2.02 24.69
CA PHE A 59 -17.78 1.01 24.27
C PHE A 59 -18.28 -0.41 24.54
N THR A 60 -19.03 -0.63 25.63
CA THR A 60 -19.70 -1.92 25.89
C THR A 60 -20.66 -2.27 24.76
N GLY A 61 -21.56 -1.36 24.39
CA GLY A 61 -22.48 -1.57 23.27
C GLY A 61 -21.77 -1.81 21.93
N CYS A 62 -20.64 -1.12 21.69
CA CYS A 62 -19.79 -1.41 20.53
C CYS A 62 -19.17 -2.81 20.58
N LEU A 63 -18.67 -3.25 21.74
CA LEU A 63 -18.08 -4.59 21.89
C LEU A 63 -19.11 -5.70 21.69
N GLU A 64 -20.34 -5.54 22.16
CA GLU A 64 -21.43 -6.49 21.93
C GLU A 64 -21.65 -6.76 20.43
N LEU A 65 -21.64 -5.71 19.61
CA LEU A 65 -21.76 -5.83 18.16
C LEU A 65 -20.48 -6.37 17.52
N LEU A 66 -19.31 -5.88 17.94
CA LEU A 66 -18.02 -6.26 17.38
C LEU A 66 -17.67 -7.73 17.64
N VAL A 67 -18.04 -8.27 18.81
CA VAL A 67 -17.82 -9.67 19.15
C VAL A 67 -18.79 -10.60 18.40
N ALA A 68 -20.00 -10.14 18.10
CA ALA A 68 -20.96 -10.90 17.29
C ALA A 68 -20.59 -11.00 15.80
N ILE A 69 -19.77 -10.08 15.28
CA ILE A 69 -19.36 -10.10 13.88
C ILE A 69 -18.41 -11.29 13.61
N PRO A 70 -18.74 -12.19 12.65
CA PRO A 70 -17.87 -13.29 12.30
C PRO A 70 -16.59 -12.78 11.63
N GLY A 71 -15.46 -13.41 11.96
CA GLY A 71 -14.15 -13.00 11.47
C GLY A 71 -13.19 -12.68 12.61
N ARG A 72 -12.09 -12.01 12.27
CA ARG A 72 -11.07 -11.58 13.24
C ARG A 72 -11.37 -10.18 13.77
N LEU A 73 -11.15 -9.96 15.06
CA LEU A 73 -11.34 -8.68 15.71
C LEU A 73 -9.99 -8.11 16.17
N LEU A 74 -9.63 -6.94 15.65
CA LEU A 74 -8.53 -6.13 16.11
C LEU A 74 -9.05 -4.74 16.48
N VAL A 75 -8.97 -4.37 17.75
CA VAL A 75 -9.32 -3.04 18.23
C VAL A 75 -8.03 -2.31 18.60
N VAL A 76 -7.81 -1.11 18.05
CA VAL A 76 -6.59 -0.33 18.26
C VAL A 76 -6.87 1.16 18.43
N GLY A 77 -5.99 1.86 19.15
CA GLY A 77 -6.00 3.31 19.19
C GLY A 77 -5.60 3.88 20.55
N ASP A 78 -5.77 5.19 20.69
CA ASP A 78 -5.49 5.93 21.92
C ASP A 78 -6.76 5.94 22.79
N PHE A 79 -6.74 5.13 23.85
CA PHE A 79 -7.88 5.05 24.75
C PHE A 79 -7.87 6.13 25.81
N ASN A 80 -6.79 6.89 25.99
CA ASN A 80 -6.65 7.84 27.10
C ASN A 80 -7.12 7.25 28.46
N ILE A 81 -6.75 5.98 28.70
CA ILE A 81 -6.98 5.25 29.96
C ILE A 81 -5.62 4.81 30.48
N HIS A 82 -5.29 5.17 31.72
CA HIS A 82 -4.04 4.78 32.36
C HIS A 82 -4.09 3.30 32.75
N MET A 83 -3.73 2.41 31.82
CA MET A 83 -3.76 0.96 32.05
C MET A 83 -2.72 0.49 33.07
N ASP A 84 -1.70 1.31 33.31
CA ASP A 84 -0.65 1.12 34.30
C ASP A 84 -1.10 1.44 35.74
N ASN A 85 -2.21 2.17 35.93
CA ASN A 85 -2.68 2.59 37.24
C ASN A 85 -3.83 1.72 37.77
N LEU A 86 -3.48 0.66 38.49
CA LEU A 86 -4.44 -0.26 39.13
C LEU A 86 -5.19 0.37 40.33
N GLY A 87 -4.79 1.55 40.79
CA GLY A 87 -5.53 2.29 41.81
C GLY A 87 -6.71 3.09 41.25
N ASN A 88 -6.81 3.25 39.92
CA ASN A 88 -7.86 4.03 39.29
C ASN A 88 -9.11 3.15 39.06
N SER A 89 -10.23 3.53 39.69
CA SER A 89 -11.53 2.84 39.53
C SER A 89 -11.96 2.70 38.07
N PHE A 90 -11.71 3.71 37.22
CA PHE A 90 -12.07 3.68 35.81
C PHE A 90 -11.23 2.65 35.04
N SER A 91 -9.91 2.60 35.27
CA SER A 91 -9.01 1.62 34.64
C SER A 91 -9.41 0.20 35.04
N CYS A 92 -9.73 -0.04 36.32
CA CYS A 92 -10.20 -1.34 36.78
C CYS A 92 -11.51 -1.75 36.11
N LYS A 93 -12.50 -0.85 36.03
CA LYS A 93 -13.76 -1.13 35.32
C LYS A 93 -13.53 -1.46 33.84
N PHE A 94 -12.63 -0.74 33.17
CA PHE A 94 -12.30 -1.02 31.78
C PHE A 94 -11.60 -2.38 31.61
N ILE A 95 -10.67 -2.73 32.50
CA ILE A 95 -10.00 -4.03 32.50
C ILE A 95 -11.02 -5.16 32.70
N SER A 96 -11.91 -5.03 33.69
CA SER A 96 -12.97 -6.01 33.92
C SER A 96 -13.91 -6.14 32.72
N LEU A 97 -14.23 -5.03 32.04
CA LEU A 97 -15.04 -5.03 30.82
C LEU A 97 -14.35 -5.81 29.70
N ILE A 98 -13.10 -5.52 29.35
CA ILE A 98 -12.43 -6.26 28.27
C ILE A 98 -12.27 -7.75 28.63
N GLU A 99 -12.02 -8.07 29.89
CA GLU A 99 -11.92 -9.46 30.36
C GLU A 99 -13.25 -10.21 30.27
N SER A 100 -14.40 -9.55 30.53
CA SER A 100 -15.72 -10.18 30.41
C SER A 100 -16.11 -10.52 28.97
N PHE A 101 -15.55 -9.80 27.99
CA PHE A 101 -15.69 -10.09 26.56
C PHE A 101 -14.58 -11.01 26.02
N GLU A 102 -13.75 -11.58 26.89
CA GLU A 102 -12.59 -12.40 26.52
C GLU A 102 -11.63 -11.69 25.56
N ILE A 103 -11.48 -10.38 25.74
CA ILE A 103 -10.55 -9.54 24.97
C ILE A 103 -9.21 -9.47 25.71
N VAL A 104 -8.13 -9.67 24.98
CA VAL A 104 -6.75 -9.64 25.47
C VAL A 104 -6.05 -8.39 24.96
N ARG A 105 -5.29 -7.75 25.83
CA ARG A 105 -4.40 -6.63 25.49
C ARG A 105 -3.00 -7.13 25.14
N HIS A 106 -2.39 -6.55 24.12
CA HIS A 106 -1.04 -6.92 23.66
C HIS A 106 0.02 -5.89 24.00
N VAL A 107 -0.36 -4.65 24.29
CA VAL A 107 0.56 -3.59 24.69
C VAL A 107 0.71 -3.59 26.22
N LEU A 108 1.94 -3.79 26.69
CA LEU A 108 2.29 -3.78 28.12
C LEU A 108 3.30 -2.68 28.47
N ASP A 109 4.05 -2.18 27.49
CA ASP A 109 5.05 -1.15 27.68
C ASP A 109 4.44 0.26 27.59
N PRO A 110 5.05 1.27 28.26
CA PRO A 110 4.59 2.65 28.17
C PRO A 110 4.57 3.18 26.74
N THR A 111 3.46 3.81 26.36
CA THR A 111 3.27 4.38 25.02
C THR A 111 3.40 5.90 25.00
N HIS A 112 3.43 6.54 26.16
CA HIS A 112 3.51 7.99 26.31
C HIS A 112 4.80 8.42 27.03
N ILE A 113 5.31 9.62 26.75
CA ILE A 113 6.55 10.17 27.35
C ILE A 113 6.48 10.27 28.88
N ALA A 114 5.28 10.44 29.43
CA ALA A 114 5.03 10.43 30.87
C ALA A 114 4.99 9.01 31.48
N SER A 115 5.45 7.99 30.75
CA SER A 115 5.51 6.59 31.18
C SER A 115 4.15 5.93 31.44
N HIS A 116 3.10 6.40 30.75
CA HIS A 116 1.76 5.79 30.80
C HIS A 116 1.49 4.91 29.60
N THR A 117 0.61 3.92 29.79
CA THR A 117 0.13 3.03 28.72
C THR A 117 -1.27 3.43 28.32
N LEU A 118 -1.38 4.24 27.25
CA LEU A 118 -2.64 4.83 26.79
C LEU A 118 -3.10 4.23 25.45
N ASP A 119 -2.15 3.84 24.61
CA ASP A 119 -2.40 3.28 23.29
C ASP A 119 -2.50 1.75 23.36
N LEU A 120 -3.63 1.19 22.93
CA LEU A 120 -3.93 -0.23 23.12
C LEU A 120 -4.06 -0.97 21.78
N VAL A 121 -3.70 -2.26 21.84
CA VAL A 121 -3.96 -3.25 20.80
C VAL A 121 -4.68 -4.41 21.46
N LEU A 122 -5.92 -4.63 21.06
CA LEU A 122 -6.84 -5.58 21.67
C LEU A 122 -7.33 -6.61 20.63
N THR A 123 -7.40 -7.88 21.00
CA THR A 123 -7.96 -8.96 20.16
C THR A 123 -8.81 -9.91 21.00
N ARG A 124 -9.64 -10.75 20.37
CA ARG A 124 -10.26 -11.88 21.08
C ARG A 124 -9.20 -12.87 21.56
N ARG A 125 -9.43 -13.51 22.70
CA ARG A 125 -8.49 -14.46 23.34
C ARG A 125 -8.18 -15.68 22.47
N GLU A 126 -9.20 -16.20 21.78
CA GLU A 126 -9.06 -17.39 20.91
C GLU A 126 -8.36 -17.10 19.57
N GLU A 127 -8.12 -15.82 19.26
CA GLU A 127 -7.61 -15.40 17.96
C GLU A 127 -6.07 -15.21 17.96
N HIS A 128 -5.34 -16.13 17.33
CA HIS A 128 -3.87 -16.11 17.29
C HIS A 128 -3.27 -15.60 15.95
N PHE A 129 -3.90 -14.56 15.37
CA PHE A 129 -3.41 -13.96 14.12
C PHE A 129 -2.36 -12.87 14.33
N LEU A 130 -2.19 -12.35 15.55
CA LEU A 130 -1.13 -11.43 15.90
C LEU A 130 0.14 -12.24 16.22
N ALA A 131 1.22 -11.99 15.49
CA ALA A 131 2.50 -12.67 15.65
C ALA A 131 3.41 -11.96 16.66
N ASP A 132 3.34 -10.63 16.72
CA ASP A 132 4.18 -9.80 17.58
C ASP A 132 3.52 -8.43 17.79
N CYS A 133 3.75 -7.82 18.95
CA CYS A 133 3.33 -6.45 19.29
C CYS A 133 4.37 -5.81 20.21
N PHE A 134 4.84 -4.62 19.85
CA PHE A 134 5.86 -3.91 20.62
C PHE A 134 5.73 -2.39 20.43
N VAL A 135 6.19 -1.64 21.43
CA VAL A 135 6.32 -0.18 21.34
C VAL A 135 7.63 0.16 20.63
N ALA A 136 7.54 0.97 19.59
CA ALA A 136 8.66 1.33 18.72
C ALA A 136 9.10 2.78 18.98
N ASP A 137 9.31 3.57 17.92
CA ASP A 137 9.87 4.90 18.05
C ASP A 137 8.87 5.89 18.65
N GLN A 138 9.37 6.73 19.56
CA GLN A 138 8.68 7.94 20.00
C GLN A 138 8.55 8.94 18.84
N LEU A 139 7.32 9.21 18.40
CA LEU A 139 7.01 10.13 17.30
C LEU A 139 6.72 11.55 17.80
N SER A 140 6.18 11.66 19.01
CA SER A 140 5.80 12.91 19.67
C SER A 140 5.90 12.69 21.19
N ASP A 141 4.96 13.21 21.96
CA ASP A 141 4.56 12.72 23.26
C ASP A 141 4.13 11.23 23.26
N HIS A 142 3.58 10.73 22.15
CA HIS A 142 3.29 9.30 21.95
C HIS A 142 4.38 8.53 21.20
N SER A 143 4.46 7.24 21.51
CA SER A 143 5.28 6.22 20.85
C SER A 143 4.45 5.38 19.90
N ALA A 144 5.04 5.04 18.75
CA ALA A 144 4.37 4.22 17.76
C ALA A 144 4.23 2.78 18.26
N VAL A 145 3.00 2.29 18.41
CA VAL A 145 2.76 0.87 18.67
C VAL A 145 2.81 0.10 17.35
N HIS A 146 3.66 -0.91 17.28
CA HIS A 146 3.83 -1.76 16.11
C HIS A 146 3.27 -3.15 16.41
N TRP A 147 2.65 -3.77 15.40
CA TRP A 147 2.19 -5.15 15.47
C TRP A 147 2.32 -5.85 14.13
N ILE A 148 2.54 -7.16 14.18
CA ILE A 148 2.74 -8.03 13.02
C ILE A 148 1.56 -8.99 12.93
N LEU A 149 0.85 -8.99 11.80
CA LEU A 149 -0.30 -9.86 11.57
C LEU A 149 0.05 -11.01 10.61
N LYS A 150 -0.38 -12.22 10.95
CA LYS A 150 -0.41 -13.39 10.07
C LYS A 150 -1.55 -13.24 9.08
N ALA A 151 -1.25 -12.64 7.92
CA ALA A 151 -2.22 -12.37 6.87
C ALA A 151 -1.76 -12.90 5.51
N ASN A 152 -2.71 -13.46 4.77
CA ASN A 152 -2.50 -13.82 3.36
C ASN A 152 -2.43 -12.52 2.54
N ARG A 153 -1.23 -12.20 2.07
CA ARG A 153 -1.00 -11.01 1.28
C ARG A 153 -1.42 -11.29 -0.17
N PRO A 154 -2.31 -10.47 -0.77
CA PRO A 154 -2.63 -10.63 -2.18
C PRO A 154 -1.36 -10.47 -3.01
N PHE A 155 -1.16 -11.37 -3.99
CA PHE A 155 -0.04 -11.30 -4.90
C PHE A 155 -0.06 -9.97 -5.65
N ARG A 156 1.12 -9.36 -5.81
CA ARG A 156 1.25 -8.19 -6.67
C ARG A 156 0.89 -8.58 -8.11
N PRO A 157 0.31 -7.68 -8.91
CA PRO A 157 0.06 -7.97 -10.32
C PRO A 157 1.36 -8.39 -11.01
N ARG A 158 1.31 -9.52 -11.71
CA ARG A 158 2.45 -10.07 -12.44
C ARG A 158 2.17 -9.95 -13.94
N LYS A 159 3.15 -9.48 -14.70
CA LYS A 159 3.11 -9.44 -16.16
C LYS A 159 3.99 -10.56 -16.70
N LEU A 160 3.42 -11.36 -17.60
CA LEU A 160 4.19 -12.33 -18.38
C LEU A 160 4.83 -11.59 -19.55
N VAL A 161 6.14 -11.70 -19.67
CA VAL A 161 6.91 -11.08 -20.75
C VAL A 161 7.70 -12.15 -21.46
N THR A 162 7.53 -12.18 -22.78
CA THR A 162 8.28 -13.03 -23.69
C THR A 162 9.54 -12.28 -24.11
N LEU A 163 10.72 -12.87 -23.90
CA LEU A 163 12.00 -12.23 -24.22
C LEU A 163 13.05 -13.25 -24.63
N ARG A 164 14.07 -12.77 -25.36
CA ARG A 164 15.28 -13.53 -25.71
C ARG A 164 16.47 -12.98 -24.91
N ARG A 165 17.38 -13.83 -24.46
CA ARG A 165 18.58 -13.40 -23.71
C ARG A 165 19.72 -12.99 -24.65
N LEU A 166 19.52 -11.91 -25.40
CA LEU A 166 20.49 -11.46 -26.40
C LEU A 166 21.86 -11.07 -25.82
N LYS A 167 21.92 -10.67 -24.55
CA LYS A 167 23.17 -10.26 -23.88
C LYS A 167 24.11 -11.42 -23.55
N THR A 168 23.60 -12.65 -23.52
CA THR A 168 24.40 -13.85 -23.18
C THR A 168 24.77 -14.67 -24.42
N VAL A 169 24.41 -14.19 -25.61
CA VAL A 169 24.74 -14.86 -26.87
C VAL A 169 26.22 -14.72 -27.14
N ASP A 170 26.85 -15.83 -27.52
CA ASP A 170 28.21 -15.81 -28.04
C ASP A 170 28.19 -15.18 -29.43
N ARG A 171 28.87 -14.03 -29.56
CA ARG A 171 28.93 -13.30 -30.83
C ARG A 171 29.71 -14.06 -31.90
N GLY A 172 30.71 -14.86 -31.52
CA GLY A 172 31.53 -15.61 -32.47
C GLY A 172 30.73 -16.70 -33.17
N LEU A 173 30.01 -17.51 -32.39
CA LEU A 173 29.15 -18.57 -32.92
C LEU A 173 27.93 -18.02 -33.66
N LEU A 174 27.37 -16.90 -33.21
CA LEU A 174 26.27 -16.26 -33.93
C LEU A 174 26.73 -15.78 -35.32
N LEU A 175 27.93 -15.22 -35.42
CA LEU A 175 28.45 -14.74 -36.71
C LEU A 175 28.77 -15.89 -37.67
N SER A 176 29.30 -17.01 -37.20
CA SER A 176 29.51 -18.18 -38.07
C SER A 176 28.19 -18.69 -38.64
N ASP A 177 27.19 -18.86 -37.77
CA ASP A 177 25.90 -19.43 -38.19
C ASP A 177 25.11 -18.49 -39.10
N LEU A 178 25.30 -17.17 -38.96
CA LEU A 178 24.74 -16.18 -39.88
C LEU A 178 25.41 -16.18 -41.26
N LEU A 179 26.71 -16.44 -41.33
CA LEU A 179 27.45 -16.54 -42.60
C LEU A 179 27.10 -17.82 -43.37
N ASP A 180 26.74 -18.88 -42.65
CA ASP A 180 26.32 -20.16 -43.22
C ASP A 180 24.85 -20.16 -43.70
N LEU A 181 24.11 -19.06 -43.51
CA LEU A 181 22.71 -18.99 -43.92
C LEU A 181 22.57 -19.06 -45.46
N PRO A 182 21.52 -19.75 -45.97
CA PRO A 182 21.22 -19.82 -47.41
C PRO A 182 21.08 -18.44 -48.05
N PHE A 183 20.60 -17.45 -47.29
CA PHE A 183 20.52 -16.06 -47.72
C PHE A 183 21.89 -15.46 -48.13
N VAL A 184 22.98 -15.89 -47.50
CA VAL A 184 24.36 -15.42 -47.78
C VAL A 184 25.06 -16.36 -48.77
N ALA A 185 24.89 -17.67 -48.60
CA ALA A 185 25.59 -18.68 -49.39
C ALA A 185 24.96 -18.97 -50.76
N ALA A 186 23.63 -18.86 -50.89
CA ALA A 186 22.85 -19.18 -52.09
C ALA A 186 21.53 -18.37 -52.14
N PRO A 187 21.60 -17.04 -52.38
CA PRO A 187 20.42 -16.18 -52.40
C PRO A 187 19.47 -16.56 -53.53
N ALA A 188 18.17 -16.53 -53.27
CA ALA A 188 17.14 -16.71 -54.30
C ALA A 188 17.04 -15.49 -55.24
N ASP A 189 16.71 -15.76 -56.51
CA ASP A 189 16.55 -14.71 -57.55
C ASP A 189 15.23 -13.92 -57.42
N GLU A 190 14.23 -14.49 -56.76
CA GLU A 190 12.92 -13.89 -56.54
C GLU A 190 12.85 -13.21 -55.17
N VAL A 191 12.38 -11.96 -55.16
CA VAL A 191 12.42 -11.06 -53.99
C VAL A 191 11.64 -11.61 -52.80
N ASP A 192 10.44 -12.16 -53.03
CA ASP A 192 9.59 -12.70 -51.96
C ASP A 192 10.24 -13.92 -51.31
N THR A 193 10.86 -14.78 -52.12
CA THR A 193 11.55 -16.00 -51.71
C THR A 193 12.85 -15.66 -50.97
N LEU A 194 13.57 -14.63 -51.41
CA LEU A 194 14.75 -14.10 -50.73
C LEU A 194 14.41 -13.51 -49.35
N LEU A 195 13.30 -12.76 -49.26
CA LEU A 195 12.81 -12.20 -48.00
C LEU A 195 12.40 -13.32 -47.03
N GLN A 196 11.80 -14.40 -47.53
CA GLN A 196 11.46 -15.56 -46.72
C GLN A 196 12.71 -16.29 -46.21
N GLN A 197 13.74 -16.48 -47.05
CA GLN A 197 15.03 -17.06 -46.64
C GLN A 197 15.70 -16.23 -45.54
N TYR A 198 15.68 -14.89 -45.66
CA TYR A 198 16.20 -13.99 -44.64
C TYR A 198 15.42 -14.12 -43.32
N ASN A 199 14.09 -13.96 -43.36
CA ASN A 199 13.28 -13.93 -42.14
C ASN A 199 13.29 -15.28 -41.40
N SER A 200 13.18 -16.40 -42.12
CA SER A 200 13.23 -17.74 -41.53
C SER A 200 14.62 -18.06 -40.99
N GLY A 201 15.66 -17.92 -41.83
CA GLY A 201 17.04 -18.24 -41.45
C GLY A 201 17.53 -17.43 -40.25
N VAL A 202 17.28 -16.12 -40.22
CA VAL A 202 17.66 -15.28 -39.07
C VAL A 202 16.86 -15.65 -37.82
N THR A 203 15.57 -15.99 -37.96
CA THR A 203 14.75 -16.42 -36.81
C THR A 203 15.25 -17.75 -36.23
N ASP A 204 15.59 -18.72 -37.09
CA ASP A 204 16.06 -20.04 -36.69
C ASP A 204 17.41 -19.95 -35.97
N VAL A 205 18.36 -19.19 -36.52
CA VAL A 205 19.66 -18.93 -35.86
C VAL A 205 19.44 -18.22 -34.52
N LEU A 206 18.53 -17.25 -34.46
CA LEU A 206 18.19 -16.57 -33.20
C LEU A 206 17.50 -17.52 -32.19
N ASP A 207 16.74 -18.52 -32.63
CA ASP A 207 16.11 -19.51 -31.76
C ASP A 207 17.12 -20.51 -31.18
N VAL A 208 18.18 -20.85 -31.92
CA VAL A 208 19.29 -21.66 -31.43
C VAL A 208 20.09 -20.90 -30.37
N HIS A 209 20.52 -19.67 -30.68
CA HIS A 209 21.42 -18.89 -29.82
C HIS A 209 20.72 -18.18 -28.66
N ALA A 210 19.47 -17.75 -28.87
CA ALA A 210 18.69 -17.00 -27.91
C ALA A 210 17.22 -17.42 -27.95
N PRO A 211 16.89 -18.63 -27.47
CA PRO A 211 15.52 -19.12 -27.49
C PRO A 211 14.58 -18.19 -26.74
N THR A 212 13.34 -18.19 -27.19
CA THR A 212 12.29 -17.39 -26.59
C THR A 212 11.92 -17.93 -25.21
N ILE A 213 12.09 -17.11 -24.16
CA ILE A 213 11.80 -17.47 -22.78
C ILE A 213 10.65 -16.62 -22.25
N MET A 214 9.71 -17.26 -21.56
CA MET A 214 8.67 -16.56 -20.81
C MET A 214 9.16 -16.29 -19.39
N LYS A 215 9.18 -15.01 -18.99
CA LYS A 215 9.51 -14.61 -17.61
C LYS A 215 8.39 -13.78 -17.02
N THR A 216 8.08 -14.08 -15.75
CA THR A 216 7.05 -13.37 -15.00
C THR A 216 7.66 -12.25 -14.17
N TYR A 217 7.30 -11.00 -14.49
CA TYR A 217 7.77 -9.81 -13.78
C TYR A 217 6.68 -9.28 -12.85
N THR A 218 7.08 -8.81 -11.67
CA THR A 218 6.15 -8.11 -10.77
C THR A 218 5.98 -6.67 -11.26
N VAL A 219 4.76 -6.28 -11.62
CA VAL A 219 4.47 -4.90 -12.01
C VAL A 219 4.54 -4.03 -10.76
N ARG A 220 5.44 -3.05 -10.79
CA ARG A 220 5.54 -1.99 -9.79
C ARG A 220 5.16 -0.70 -10.51
N PRO A 221 4.17 0.07 -10.00
CA PRO A 221 3.92 1.39 -10.55
C PRO A 221 5.19 2.22 -10.36
N ASP A 222 5.65 2.83 -11.44
CA ASP A 222 6.76 3.76 -11.36
C ASP A 222 6.36 4.96 -10.51
N ASN A 223 7.31 5.40 -9.68
CA ASN A 223 7.15 6.61 -8.91
C ASN A 223 7.94 7.72 -9.62
N PRO A 224 7.28 8.56 -10.43
CA PRO A 224 7.97 9.44 -11.38
C PRO A 224 8.82 10.52 -10.72
N TRP A 225 8.54 10.86 -9.45
CA TRP A 225 9.34 11.80 -8.66
C TRP A 225 10.39 11.11 -7.78
N MET A 226 10.69 9.82 -8.00
CA MET A 226 11.68 9.08 -7.22
C MET A 226 13.06 9.12 -7.90
N THR A 227 13.87 10.10 -7.53
CA THR A 227 15.25 10.24 -8.03
C THR A 227 16.25 9.46 -7.15
N GLU A 228 17.44 9.18 -7.69
CA GLU A 228 18.54 8.58 -6.91
C GLU A 228 18.94 9.44 -5.71
N GLU A 229 18.86 10.76 -5.83
CA GLU A 229 19.07 11.70 -4.73
C GLU A 229 18.08 11.50 -3.56
N ILE A 230 16.80 11.27 -3.87
CA ILE A 230 15.81 10.95 -2.83
C ILE A 230 16.10 9.56 -2.24
N LEU A 231 16.56 8.61 -3.05
CA LEU A 231 16.94 7.27 -2.56
C LEU A 231 18.15 7.31 -1.63
N THR A 232 19.18 8.12 -1.93
CA THR A 232 20.35 8.32 -1.06
C THR A 232 19.94 9.02 0.24
N ALA A 233 19.13 10.08 0.16
CA ALA A 233 18.60 10.77 1.34
C ALA A 233 17.79 9.83 2.25
N ARG A 234 16.91 8.99 1.69
CA ARG A 234 16.18 7.97 2.46
C ARG A 234 17.09 6.95 3.13
N ARG A 235 18.15 6.51 2.43
CA ARG A 235 19.15 5.60 3.02
C ARG A 235 19.87 6.27 4.20
N ASN A 236 20.20 7.55 4.08
CA ASN A 236 20.83 8.31 5.16
C ASN A 236 19.90 8.46 6.38
N VAL A 237 18.63 8.81 6.18
CA VAL A 237 17.62 8.86 7.26
C VAL A 237 17.56 7.51 8.00
N ARG A 238 17.47 6.39 7.27
CA ARG A 238 17.45 5.04 7.88
C ARG A 238 18.75 4.68 8.59
N ARG A 239 19.89 5.25 8.21
CA ARG A 239 21.17 5.06 8.88
C ARG A 239 21.20 5.81 10.21
N ILE A 240 20.79 7.08 10.21
CA ILE A 240 20.72 7.92 11.42
C ILE A 240 19.68 7.37 12.40
N GLU A 241 18.53 6.91 11.92
CA GLU A 241 17.49 6.26 12.72
C GLU A 241 18.03 5.03 13.46
N ARG A 242 18.76 4.15 12.75
CA ARG A 242 19.42 2.98 13.37
C ARG A 242 20.46 3.38 14.40
N ARG A 243 21.26 4.41 14.12
CA ARG A 243 22.25 4.95 15.06
C ARG A 243 21.56 5.48 16.32
N LYS A 244 20.52 6.30 16.18
CA LYS A 244 19.72 6.81 17.29
C LYS A 244 19.18 5.68 18.16
N ARG A 245 18.66 4.60 17.55
CA ARG A 245 18.18 3.42 18.30
C ARG A 245 19.29 2.71 19.08
N SER A 246 20.52 2.69 18.56
CA SER A 246 21.66 2.08 19.27
C SER A 246 22.27 2.96 20.35
N THR A 247 22.33 4.29 20.15
CA THR A 247 23.04 5.21 21.04
C THR A 247 22.12 5.88 22.07
N GLY A 248 20.84 6.09 21.73
CA GLY A 248 19.89 6.82 22.57
C GLY A 248 20.20 8.32 22.75
N LEU A 249 21.20 8.87 22.05
CA LEU A 249 21.69 10.23 22.29
C LEU A 249 20.77 11.31 21.68
N MET A 250 20.69 12.45 22.37
CA MET A 250 19.92 13.61 21.91
C MET A 250 20.45 14.20 20.60
N ILE A 251 21.78 14.22 20.42
CA ILE A 251 22.42 14.68 19.18
C ILE A 251 21.94 13.86 17.97
N ASP A 252 21.81 12.53 18.13
CA ASP A 252 21.32 11.66 17.05
C ASP A 252 19.82 11.90 16.77
N LYS A 253 19.04 12.35 17.76
CA LYS A 253 17.65 12.77 17.57
C LYS A 253 17.58 14.06 16.75
N GLU A 254 18.41 15.05 17.05
CA GLU A 254 18.48 16.30 16.28
C GLU A 254 18.92 16.06 14.83
N LEU A 255 19.96 15.23 14.63
CA LEU A 255 20.40 14.80 13.31
C LEU A 255 19.32 14.05 12.52
N LEU A 256 18.48 13.28 13.21
CA LEU A 256 17.36 12.59 12.56
C LEU A 256 16.31 13.59 12.08
N VAL A 257 15.98 14.59 12.90
CA VAL A 257 15.01 15.64 12.57
C VAL A 257 15.48 16.44 11.35
N THR A 258 16.75 16.86 11.32
CA THR A 258 17.31 17.59 10.17
C THR A 258 17.28 16.74 8.91
N ALA A 259 17.75 15.49 8.97
CA ALA A 259 17.72 14.59 7.83
C ALA A 259 16.29 14.30 7.30
N PHE A 260 15.28 14.25 8.18
CA PHE A 260 13.88 14.15 7.77
C PHE A 260 13.37 15.42 7.07
N SER A 261 13.78 16.60 7.56
CA SER A 261 13.46 17.88 6.94
C SER A 261 14.02 17.96 5.51
N ASP A 262 15.30 17.63 5.34
CA ASP A 262 15.98 17.62 4.04
C ASP A 262 15.29 16.67 3.06
N LEU A 263 14.99 15.45 3.51
CA LEU A 263 14.27 14.47 2.70
C LEU A 263 12.89 14.98 2.27
N ARG A 264 12.16 15.65 3.17
CA ARG A 264 10.84 16.21 2.89
C ARG A 264 10.94 17.32 1.85
N GLN A 265 11.95 18.19 1.94
CA GLN A 265 12.20 19.24 0.97
C GLN A 265 12.54 18.67 -0.40
N LEU A 266 13.43 17.67 -0.49
CA LEU A 266 13.78 17.00 -1.74
C LEU A 266 12.56 16.35 -2.41
N ILE A 267 11.74 15.63 -1.65
CA ILE A 267 10.50 15.03 -2.18
C ILE A 267 9.52 16.11 -2.64
N SER A 268 9.40 17.20 -1.90
CA SER A 268 8.52 18.31 -2.26
C SER A 268 8.97 18.97 -3.56
N ALA A 269 10.26 19.29 -3.68
CA ALA A 269 10.85 19.89 -4.86
C ALA A 269 10.65 18.98 -6.09
N ALA A 270 10.99 17.69 -5.99
CA ALA A 270 10.83 16.75 -7.10
C ALA A 270 9.36 16.62 -7.56
N LYS A 271 8.40 16.64 -6.62
CA LYS A 271 6.97 16.65 -6.96
C LYS A 271 6.56 17.93 -7.68
N VAL A 272 6.99 19.09 -7.18
CA VAL A 272 6.68 20.39 -7.80
C VAL A 272 7.25 20.44 -9.21
N THR A 273 8.52 20.07 -9.39
CA THR A 273 9.16 20.02 -10.71
C THR A 273 8.39 19.11 -11.66
N PHE A 274 8.07 17.88 -11.26
CA PHE A 274 7.32 16.93 -12.09
C PHE A 274 5.91 17.43 -12.47
N LEU A 275 5.20 18.06 -11.53
CA LEU A 275 3.88 18.61 -11.81
C LEU A 275 3.98 19.82 -12.74
N ASN A 276 4.94 20.70 -12.52
CA ASN A 276 5.16 21.89 -13.34
C ASN A 276 5.56 21.53 -14.78
N THR A 277 6.46 20.55 -14.96
CA THR A 277 6.81 20.06 -16.31
C THR A 277 5.57 19.49 -17.00
N LYS A 278 4.80 18.66 -16.29
CA LYS A 278 3.59 18.07 -16.87
C LYS A 278 2.51 19.12 -17.19
N ILE A 279 2.40 20.19 -16.42
CA ILE A 279 1.51 21.32 -16.73
C ILE A 279 2.02 22.06 -17.98
N ALA A 280 3.32 22.34 -18.06
CA ALA A 280 3.93 23.03 -19.20
C ALA A 280 3.82 22.23 -20.52
N ASP A 281 3.97 20.90 -20.45
CA ASP A 281 3.85 20.00 -21.60
C ASP A 281 2.42 19.94 -22.16
N ASN A 282 1.40 20.42 -21.43
CA ASN A 282 0.00 20.42 -21.86
C ASN A 282 -0.44 21.83 -22.29
N THR A 283 -0.40 22.10 -23.59
CA THR A 283 -0.83 23.38 -24.20
C THR A 283 -2.35 23.54 -24.27
N GLU A 284 -3.12 22.44 -24.29
CA GLU A 284 -4.57 22.47 -24.41
C GLU A 284 -5.32 22.33 -23.07
N LYS A 285 -6.34 23.18 -22.85
CA LYS A 285 -7.16 23.19 -21.62
C LYS A 285 -7.83 21.85 -21.29
N LYS A 286 -8.34 21.13 -22.31
CA LYS A 286 -8.99 19.81 -22.13
C LYS A 286 -7.99 18.73 -21.69
N SER A 287 -6.77 18.78 -22.22
CA SER A 287 -5.67 17.85 -21.92
C SER A 287 -5.13 18.07 -20.51
N LEU A 288 -5.03 19.34 -20.10
CA LEU A 288 -4.69 19.74 -18.75
C LEU A 288 -5.74 19.22 -17.73
N LEU A 289 -7.04 19.45 -17.98
CA LEU A 289 -8.12 18.96 -17.12
C LEU A 289 -8.10 17.43 -17.00
N LYS A 290 -7.93 16.70 -18.11
CA LYS A 290 -7.76 15.23 -18.07
C LYS A 290 -6.57 14.78 -17.23
N ASN A 291 -5.47 15.52 -17.27
CA ASN A 291 -4.29 15.23 -16.46
C ASN A 291 -4.51 15.53 -14.98
N VAL A 292 -5.14 16.65 -14.65
CA VAL A 292 -5.54 16.99 -13.27
C VAL A 292 -6.50 15.94 -12.72
N ASP A 293 -7.52 15.56 -13.49
CA ASP A 293 -8.46 14.49 -13.15
C ASP A 293 -7.75 13.16 -12.94
N SER A 294 -6.68 12.86 -13.69
CA SER A 294 -5.91 11.62 -13.49
C SER A 294 -5.19 11.55 -12.14
N PHE A 295 -4.87 12.69 -11.54
CA PHE A 295 -4.21 12.77 -10.23
C PHE A 295 -5.22 12.83 -9.08
N LEU A 296 -6.34 13.51 -9.28
CA LEU A 296 -7.34 13.77 -8.25
C LEU A 296 -8.43 12.69 -8.19
N LEU A 297 -8.83 12.16 -9.34
CA LEU A 297 -9.94 11.21 -9.46
C LEU A 297 -9.40 9.81 -9.76
N LYS A 298 -9.86 8.84 -8.97
CA LYS A 298 -9.60 7.44 -9.22
C LYS A 298 -10.47 7.02 -10.42
N LYS A 299 -9.87 6.92 -11.61
CA LYS A 299 -10.60 6.41 -12.77
C LYS A 299 -11.21 5.04 -12.40
N PRO A 300 -12.54 4.84 -12.55
CA PRO A 300 -13.09 3.51 -12.42
C PRO A 300 -12.34 2.65 -13.44
N GLY A 301 -11.84 1.49 -13.00
CA GLY A 301 -11.26 0.54 -13.94
C GLY A 301 -12.32 0.24 -14.99
N LEU A 302 -11.97 0.40 -16.27
CA LEU A 302 -12.81 -0.06 -17.37
C LEU A 302 -13.00 -1.56 -17.19
N ARG A 303 -14.11 -1.93 -16.55
CA ARG A 303 -14.56 -3.31 -16.44
C ARG A 303 -15.61 -3.45 -17.52
N LEU A 304 -15.27 -4.24 -18.54
CA LEU A 304 -16.29 -4.77 -19.41
C LEU A 304 -17.27 -5.58 -18.53
N PRO A 305 -18.57 -5.59 -18.87
CA PRO A 305 -19.52 -6.51 -18.26
C PRO A 305 -18.96 -7.94 -18.24
N ALA A 306 -19.29 -8.72 -17.21
CA ALA A 306 -18.97 -10.14 -17.21
C ALA A 306 -19.64 -10.79 -18.43
N HIS A 307 -18.87 -11.50 -19.24
CA HIS A 307 -19.34 -12.14 -20.47
C HIS A 307 -18.74 -13.54 -20.57
N ASN A 308 -19.55 -14.49 -21.07
CA ASN A 308 -19.13 -15.88 -21.24
C ASN A 308 -18.62 -16.16 -22.67
N SER A 309 -18.92 -15.26 -23.62
CA SER A 309 -18.42 -15.30 -25.00
C SER A 309 -18.19 -13.89 -25.57
N PRO A 310 -17.35 -13.73 -26.61
CA PRO A 310 -17.12 -12.44 -27.26
C PRO A 310 -18.39 -11.89 -27.93
N ASP A 311 -19.24 -12.76 -28.48
CA ASP A 311 -20.45 -12.37 -29.22
C ASP A 311 -21.53 -11.78 -28.30
N GLU A 312 -21.70 -12.37 -27.10
CA GLU A 312 -22.62 -11.89 -26.07
C GLU A 312 -22.23 -10.47 -25.58
N LEU A 313 -20.92 -10.18 -25.51
CA LEU A 313 -20.42 -8.85 -25.18
C LEU A 313 -20.76 -7.83 -26.26
N VAL A 314 -20.66 -8.21 -27.55
CA VAL A 314 -21.00 -7.32 -28.67
C VAL A 314 -22.50 -7.00 -28.68
N GLU A 315 -23.36 -7.98 -28.43
CA GLU A 315 -24.81 -7.77 -28.36
C GLU A 315 -25.22 -6.89 -27.17
N THR A 316 -24.66 -7.14 -25.97
CA THR A 316 -24.94 -6.30 -24.80
C THR A 316 -24.41 -4.88 -24.97
N PHE A 317 -23.27 -4.70 -25.66
CA PHE A 317 -22.76 -3.37 -26.01
C PHE A 317 -23.70 -2.66 -26.98
N ASN A 318 -24.15 -3.33 -28.05
CA ASN A 318 -25.11 -2.78 -29.00
C ASN A 318 -26.42 -2.37 -28.32
N HIS A 319 -26.97 -3.22 -27.45
CA HIS A 319 -28.20 -2.92 -26.73
C HIS A 319 -28.05 -1.70 -25.79
N PHE A 320 -26.88 -1.54 -25.16
CA PHE A 320 -26.61 -0.39 -24.29
C PHE A 320 -26.62 0.94 -25.05
N PHE A 321 -26.11 0.98 -26.28
CA PHE A 321 -26.11 2.21 -27.09
C PHE A 321 -27.45 2.48 -27.76
N ILE A 322 -28.18 1.43 -28.15
CA ILE A 322 -29.54 1.59 -28.72
C ILE A 322 -30.50 2.18 -27.67
N LYS A 323 -30.37 1.79 -26.40
CA LYS A 323 -31.26 2.25 -25.31
C LYS A 323 -30.94 3.66 -24.78
N LYS A 324 -29.84 4.28 -25.23
CA LYS A 324 -29.37 5.58 -24.74
C LYS A 324 -29.65 6.74 -25.70
N ASN A 325 -30.15 6.44 -26.90
CA ASN A 325 -30.80 7.40 -27.80
C ASN A 325 -32.30 7.45 -27.52
#